data_AF-A0A7J3TWX5-F1
#
_entry.id   AF-A0A7J3TWX5-F1
#
_cell.length_a   1.000
_cell.length_b   1.000
_cell.length_c   1.000
_cell.angle_alpha   90.00
_cell.angle_beta   90.00
_cell.angle_gamma   90.00
#
_symmetry.space_group_name_H-M   'P 1'
#
loop_
_entity.id
_entity.type
_entity.pdbx_description
1 polymer ?
#
loop_
_entity_poly.entity_id
_entity_poly.type
_entity_poly.pdbx_seq_one_letter_code
_entity_poly.pdbx_strand_id
1 'polypeptide(L)'
;MQLTVNPLLIDEYRLNWSLRYLREAKVDYECLKFLTSEEAYISLGSTAVRKAQTALLYALGDPTSVYDAIVAVVDGNAEAHDSLIATLASMEKCIRSIIDDARTFPREVFIRLVGEQLYIAEKLLEKIFEVYSG
;
A
#
# COMPACT_ATOMS: atom_id res chain seq x y z
N MET A 1 -9.68 17.08 34.20
CA MET A 1 -10.00 16.93 32.76
C MET A 1 -9.33 15.64 32.31
N GLN A 2 -10.05 14.52 32.38
CA GLN A 2 -9.54 13.22 31.93
C GLN A 2 -9.62 13.20 30.41
N LEU A 3 -8.47 13.26 29.74
CA LEU A 3 -8.37 12.88 28.34
C LEU A 3 -8.57 11.37 28.30
N THR A 4 -9.77 10.93 27.95
CA THR A 4 -10.01 9.56 27.49
C THR A 4 -9.20 9.39 26.20
N VAL A 5 -7.96 8.92 26.35
CA VAL A 5 -7.15 8.43 25.24
C VAL A 5 -7.86 7.17 24.76
N ASN A 6 -8.64 7.31 23.69
CA ASN A 6 -9.18 6.19 22.97
C ASN A 6 -7.98 5.35 22.51
N PRO A 7 -7.86 4.05 22.87
CA PRO A 7 -6.74 3.23 22.45
C PRO A 7 -6.97 2.76 21.01
N LEU A 8 -7.21 3.70 20.10
CA LEU A 8 -7.18 3.42 18.67
C LEU A 8 -5.73 3.66 18.22
N LEU A 9 -5.06 2.60 17.76
CA LEU A 9 -3.77 2.70 17.06
C LEU A 9 -3.86 3.63 15.82
N ILE A 10 -5.07 3.87 15.32
CA ILE A 10 -5.44 4.85 14.28
C ILE A 10 -6.18 6.04 14.91
N ASP A 11 -5.64 7.25 14.77
CA ASP A 11 -6.42 8.48 14.99
C ASP A 11 -7.13 8.94 13.71
N GLU A 12 -8.07 9.89 13.84
CA GLU A 12 -8.80 10.46 12.69
C GLU A 12 -7.84 11.01 11.62
N TYR A 13 -6.69 11.53 12.03
CA TYR A 13 -5.66 12.00 11.11
C TYR A 13 -5.16 10.85 10.21
N ARG A 14 -4.72 9.75 10.80
CA ARG A 14 -4.24 8.56 10.07
C ARG A 14 -5.34 7.95 9.19
N LEU A 15 -6.56 7.86 9.71
CA LEU A 15 -7.71 7.37 8.94
C LEU A 15 -7.95 8.20 7.68
N ASN A 16 -7.98 9.53 7.82
CA ASN A 16 -8.19 10.44 6.69
C ASN A 16 -7.07 10.33 5.64
N TRP A 17 -5.82 10.21 6.09
CA TRP A 17 -4.69 10.00 5.17
C TRP A 17 -4.76 8.65 4.46
N SER A 18 -5.08 7.58 5.17
CA SER A 18 -5.26 6.25 4.58
C SER A 18 -6.30 6.28 3.45
N LEU A 19 -7.51 6.80 3.73
CA LEU A 19 -8.58 6.90 2.75
C LEU A 19 -8.22 7.81 1.56
N ARG A 20 -7.46 8.88 1.82
CA ARG A 20 -6.97 9.77 0.78
C ARG A 20 -5.99 9.06 -0.15
N TYR A 21 -4.97 8.40 0.39
CA TYR A 21 -3.97 7.69 -0.40
C TYR A 21 -4.57 6.57 -1.26
N LEU A 22 -5.54 5.82 -0.72
CA LEU A 22 -6.25 4.80 -1.51
C LEU A 22 -7.00 5.42 -2.70
N ARG A 23 -7.70 6.54 -2.48
CA ARG A 23 -8.43 7.25 -3.52
C ARG A 23 -7.50 7.77 -4.61
N GLU A 24 -6.40 8.40 -4.21
CA GLU A 24 -5.39 8.91 -5.15
C GLU A 24 -4.75 7.77 -5.94
N ALA A 25 -4.42 6.64 -5.29
CA ALA A 25 -3.90 5.45 -5.97
C ALA A 25 -4.87 4.94 -7.06
N LYS A 26 -6.17 4.87 -6.72
CA LYS A 26 -7.22 4.47 -7.68
C LYS A 26 -7.32 5.43 -8.85
N VAL A 27 -7.26 6.75 -8.61
CA VAL A 27 -7.27 7.75 -9.68
C VAL A 27 -6.05 7.60 -10.59
N ASP A 28 -4.86 7.46 -10.01
CA ASP A 28 -3.61 7.25 -10.77
C ASP A 28 -3.68 5.96 -11.62
N TYR A 29 -4.25 4.88 -11.08
CA TYR A 29 -4.48 3.63 -11.80
C TYR A 29 -5.50 3.74 -12.93
N GLU A 30 -6.56 4.51 -12.78
CA GLU A 30 -7.46 4.75 -13.91
C GLU A 30 -6.78 5.61 -14.98
N CYS A 31 -6.05 6.66 -14.58
CA CYS A 31 -5.33 7.54 -15.51
C CYS A 31 -4.25 6.80 -16.32
N LEU A 32 -3.48 5.90 -15.71
CA LEU A 32 -2.38 5.22 -16.41
C LEU A 32 -2.88 4.34 -17.56
N LYS A 33 -4.13 3.86 -17.52
CA LYS A 33 -4.71 3.03 -18.59
C LYS A 33 -4.88 3.79 -19.91
N PHE A 34 -4.84 5.11 -19.87
CA PHE A 34 -4.96 5.97 -21.05
C PHE A 34 -3.59 6.49 -21.54
N LEU A 35 -2.52 6.26 -20.80
CA LEU A 35 -1.18 6.69 -21.17
C LEU A 35 -0.57 5.73 -22.21
N THR A 36 0.06 6.31 -23.23
CA THR A 36 0.71 5.58 -24.34
C THR A 36 2.23 5.57 -24.23
N SER A 37 2.83 6.58 -23.61
CA SER A 37 4.26 6.61 -23.33
C SER A 37 4.63 5.60 -22.26
N GLU A 38 5.64 4.75 -22.55
CA GLU A 38 6.17 3.75 -21.62
C GLU A 38 6.60 4.36 -20.29
N GLU A 39 7.42 5.40 -20.37
CA GLU A 39 7.92 6.10 -19.18
C GLU A 39 6.77 6.67 -18.34
N ALA A 40 5.74 7.23 -18.99
CA ALA A 40 4.62 7.86 -18.29
C ALA A 40 3.75 6.83 -17.57
N TYR A 41 3.37 5.71 -18.22
CA TYR A 41 2.53 4.71 -17.57
C TYR A 41 3.29 3.95 -16.48
N ILE A 42 4.58 3.68 -16.65
CA ILE A 42 5.41 3.03 -15.63
C ILE A 42 5.53 3.93 -14.40
N SER A 43 5.84 5.22 -14.60
CA SER A 43 5.97 6.19 -13.52
C SER A 43 4.66 6.34 -12.74
N LEU A 44 3.54 6.49 -13.43
CA LEU A 44 2.23 6.65 -12.78
C LEU A 44 1.78 5.35 -12.09
N GLY A 45 2.02 4.19 -12.69
CA GLY A 45 1.71 2.89 -12.06
C GLY A 45 2.55 2.60 -10.83
N SER A 46 3.85 2.94 -10.87
CA SER A 46 4.75 2.86 -9.72
C SER A 46 4.27 3.77 -8.58
N THR A 47 3.80 4.98 -8.92
CA THR A 47 3.21 5.90 -7.95
C THR A 47 1.92 5.35 -7.35
N ALA A 48 1.03 4.77 -8.18
CA ALA A 48 -0.23 4.19 -7.74
C ALA A 48 -0.03 3.06 -6.71
N VAL A 49 0.86 2.10 -6.99
CA VAL A 49 1.12 1.00 -6.04
C VAL A 49 1.75 1.48 -4.73
N ARG A 50 2.63 2.49 -4.78
CA ARG A 50 3.24 3.09 -3.58
C ARG A 50 2.21 3.86 -2.75
N LYS A 51 1.28 4.58 -3.38
CA LYS A 51 0.16 5.22 -2.67
C LYS A 51 -0.78 4.18 -2.04
N ALA A 52 -1.08 3.09 -2.73
CA ALA A 52 -1.91 2.02 -2.18
C ALA A 52 -1.27 1.37 -0.94
N GLN A 53 0.05 1.11 -0.98
CA GLN A 53 0.79 0.66 0.19
C GLN A 53 0.79 1.71 1.31
N THR A 54 1.04 2.97 0.98
CA THR A 54 1.04 4.07 1.96
C THR A 54 -0.30 4.17 2.69
N ALA A 55 -1.41 3.92 2.00
CA ALA A 55 -2.73 3.88 2.63
C ALA A 55 -2.82 2.81 3.73
N LEU A 56 -2.24 1.61 3.51
CA LEU A 56 -2.16 0.56 4.53
C LEU A 56 -1.28 0.97 5.71
N LEU A 57 -0.13 1.59 5.44
CA LEU A 57 0.79 2.04 6.50
C LEU A 57 0.11 3.02 7.45
N TYR A 58 -0.61 4.01 6.91
CA TYR A 58 -1.42 4.93 7.71
C TYR A 58 -2.54 4.20 8.47
N ALA A 59 -3.16 3.19 7.89
CA ALA A 59 -4.19 2.40 8.57
C ALA A 59 -3.65 1.46 9.66
N LEU A 60 -2.34 1.36 9.84
CA LEU A 60 -1.75 0.47 10.84
C LEU A 60 -1.03 1.23 11.97
N GLY A 61 -0.81 2.53 11.79
CA GLY A 61 -0.22 3.38 12.81
C GLY A 61 0.67 4.45 12.19
N ASP A 62 1.84 4.66 12.79
CA ASP A 62 2.86 5.54 12.22
C ASP A 62 3.45 4.92 10.93
N PRO A 63 3.29 5.55 9.75
CA PRO A 63 3.67 4.92 8.49
C PRO A 63 5.16 4.58 8.39
N THR A 64 6.03 5.44 8.94
CA THR A 64 7.48 5.23 8.93
C THR A 64 7.83 4.00 9.76
N SER A 65 7.34 3.93 10.99
CA SER A 65 7.59 2.81 11.89
C SER A 65 7.08 1.48 11.33
N VAL A 66 5.88 1.47 10.72
CA VAL A 66 5.31 0.27 10.09
C VAL A 66 6.14 -0.13 8.87
N TYR A 67 6.55 0.83 8.04
CA TYR A 67 7.37 0.56 6.85
C TYR A 67 8.75 0.01 7.22
N ASP A 68 9.40 0.54 8.24
CA ASP A 68 10.70 0.06 8.71
C ASP A 68 10.62 -1.41 9.17
N ALA A 69 9.56 -1.80 9.86
CA ALA A 69 9.32 -3.19 10.26
C ALA A 69 9.12 -4.11 9.03
N ILE A 70 8.37 -3.64 8.02
CA ILE A 70 8.16 -4.38 6.77
C ILE A 70 9.50 -4.56 6.04
N VAL A 71 10.27 -3.48 5.86
CA VAL A 71 11.55 -3.51 5.15
C VAL A 71 12.56 -4.39 5.86
N ALA A 72 12.63 -4.36 7.19
CA ALA A 72 13.50 -5.25 7.96
C ALA A 72 13.22 -6.73 7.66
N VAL A 73 11.95 -7.13 7.54
CA VAL A 73 11.58 -8.50 7.13
C VAL A 73 11.93 -8.77 5.67
N VAL A 74 11.68 -7.81 4.77
CA VAL A 74 11.96 -7.97 3.34
C VAL A 74 13.45 -8.20 3.08
N ASP A 75 14.29 -7.44 3.78
CA ASP A 75 15.74 -7.46 3.64
C ASP A 75 16.40 -8.60 4.46
N GLY A 76 15.61 -9.41 5.18
CA GLY A 76 16.10 -10.54 5.96
C GLY A 76 16.77 -10.16 7.29
N ASN A 77 16.56 -8.93 7.75
CA ASN A 77 17.09 -8.41 9.01
C ASN A 77 16.18 -8.76 10.22
N ALA A 78 14.95 -9.22 9.97
CA ALA A 78 14.00 -9.64 11.00
C ALA A 78 13.12 -10.79 10.51
N GLU A 79 12.58 -11.59 11.43
CA GLU A 79 11.56 -12.61 11.14
C GLU A 79 10.15 -12.03 11.31
N ALA A 80 9.24 -12.35 10.38
CA ALA A 80 7.84 -12.00 10.52
C ALA A 80 7.12 -13.01 11.42
N HIS A 81 7.02 -12.68 12.71
CA HIS A 81 6.24 -13.49 13.67
C HIS A 81 4.73 -13.22 13.60
N ASP A 82 4.34 -12.09 13.01
CA ASP A 82 2.95 -11.68 12.83
C ASP A 82 2.50 -11.86 11.36
N SER A 83 1.31 -12.42 11.15
CA SER A 83 0.80 -12.76 9.82
C SER A 83 0.45 -11.54 8.96
N LEU A 84 0.06 -10.41 9.58
CA LEU A 84 -0.16 -9.15 8.89
C LEU A 84 1.18 -8.58 8.43
N ILE A 85 2.22 -8.58 9.27
CA ILE A 85 3.58 -8.16 8.87
C ILE A 85 4.12 -9.05 7.74
N ALA A 86 3.93 -10.37 7.81
CA ALA A 86 4.33 -11.29 6.74
C ALA A 86 3.60 -10.99 5.41
N THR A 87 2.32 -10.65 5.49
CA THR A 87 1.50 -10.27 4.32
C THR A 87 2.00 -8.96 3.70
N LEU A 88 2.26 -7.94 4.52
CA LEU A 88 2.75 -6.63 4.07
C LEU A 88 4.17 -6.70 3.51
N ALA A 89 5.04 -7.54 4.09
CA ALA A 89 6.37 -7.82 3.54
C ALA A 89 6.30 -8.53 2.18
N SER A 90 5.36 -9.46 2.01
CA SER A 90 5.12 -10.10 0.72
C SER A 90 4.60 -9.10 -0.33
N MET A 91 3.71 -8.20 0.07
CA MET A 91 3.24 -7.10 -0.76
C MET A 91 4.40 -6.16 -1.16
N GLU A 92 5.26 -5.75 -0.23
CA GLU A 92 6.43 -4.92 -0.54
C GLU A 92 7.39 -5.60 -1.53
N LYS A 93 7.68 -6.89 -1.35
CA LYS A 93 8.48 -7.65 -2.31
C LYS A 93 7.87 -7.63 -3.71
N CYS A 94 6.55 -7.79 -3.79
CA CYS A 94 5.84 -7.73 -5.07
C CYS A 94 5.90 -6.33 -5.69
N ILE A 95 5.68 -5.28 -4.90
CA ILE A 95 5.78 -3.89 -5.37
C ILE A 95 7.19 -3.58 -5.88
N ARG A 96 8.25 -4.00 -5.16
CA ARG A 96 9.64 -3.84 -5.62
C ARG A 96 9.84 -4.50 -6.98
N SER A 97 9.48 -5.78 -7.13
CA SER A 97 9.61 -6.48 -8.41
C SER A 97 8.79 -5.83 -9.54
N ILE A 98 7.55 -5.39 -9.27
CA ILE A 98 6.74 -4.69 -10.28
C ILE A 98 7.44 -3.43 -10.79
N ILE A 99 8.07 -2.67 -9.89
CA ILE A 99 8.75 -1.41 -10.23
C ILE A 99 10.10 -1.67 -10.90
N ASP A 100 10.90 -2.56 -10.34
CA ASP A 100 12.26 -2.86 -10.82
C ASP A 100 12.21 -3.53 -12.20
N ASP A 101 11.26 -4.44 -12.41
CA ASP A 101 11.08 -5.17 -13.66
C ASP A 101 10.10 -4.49 -14.63
N ALA A 102 9.62 -3.27 -14.32
CA ALA A 102 8.50 -2.63 -15.02
C ALA A 102 8.65 -2.58 -16.55
N ARG A 103 9.89 -2.35 -17.03
CA ARG A 103 10.21 -2.26 -18.47
C ARG A 103 10.28 -3.62 -19.18
N THR A 104 10.29 -4.71 -18.43
CA THR A 104 10.33 -6.08 -18.98
C THR A 104 8.93 -6.62 -19.28
N PHE A 105 7.89 -6.02 -18.67
CA PHE A 105 6.52 -6.45 -18.86
C PHE A 105 5.89 -5.80 -20.09
N PRO A 106 5.07 -6.54 -20.85
CA PRO A 106 4.09 -5.92 -21.73
C PRO A 106 3.20 -4.95 -20.95
N ARG A 107 2.83 -3.82 -21.56
CA ARG A 107 2.03 -2.77 -20.92
C ARG A 107 0.81 -3.33 -20.19
N GLU A 108 0.03 -4.20 -20.83
CA GLU A 108 -1.19 -4.76 -20.27
C GLU A 108 -0.92 -5.62 -19.02
N VAL A 109 0.23 -6.30 -18.98
CA VAL A 109 0.68 -7.08 -17.83
C VAL A 109 1.06 -6.16 -16.68
N PHE A 110 1.83 -5.10 -16.94
CA PHE A 110 2.17 -4.11 -15.92
C PHE A 110 0.91 -3.46 -15.32
N ILE A 111 -0.03 -3.02 -16.16
CA ILE A 111 -1.31 -2.44 -15.71
C ILE A 111 -2.08 -3.44 -14.84
N ARG A 112 -2.17 -4.70 -15.26
CA ARG A 112 -2.84 -5.74 -14.47
C ARG A 112 -2.19 -5.93 -13.10
N LEU A 113 -0.86 -6.03 -13.04
CA LEU A 113 -0.12 -6.19 -11.78
C LEU A 113 -0.33 -5.02 -10.83
N VAL A 114 -0.33 -3.78 -11.34
CA VAL A 114 -0.67 -2.58 -10.56
C VAL A 114 -2.10 -2.70 -10.00
N GLY A 115 -3.07 -3.07 -10.84
CA GLY A 115 -4.47 -3.25 -10.43
C GLY A 115 -4.66 -4.32 -9.35
N GLU A 116 -3.93 -5.44 -9.45
CA GLU A 116 -3.94 -6.52 -8.44
C GLU A 116 -3.44 -6.02 -7.09
N GLN A 117 -2.35 -5.22 -7.05
CA GLN A 117 -1.85 -4.63 -5.80
C GLN A 117 -2.84 -3.64 -5.19
N LEU A 118 -3.52 -2.83 -6.01
CA LEU A 118 -4.57 -1.93 -5.53
C LEU A 118 -5.75 -2.70 -4.92
N TYR A 119 -6.17 -3.78 -5.56
CA TYR A 119 -7.25 -4.63 -5.05
C TYR A 119 -6.89 -5.27 -3.71
N ILE A 120 -5.67 -5.81 -3.58
CA ILE A 120 -5.19 -6.38 -2.33
C ILE A 120 -5.17 -5.31 -1.23
N ALA A 121 -4.67 -4.11 -1.52
CA ALA A 121 -4.64 -3.00 -0.57
C ALA A 121 -6.05 -2.59 -0.11
N GLU A 122 -7.00 -2.49 -1.03
CA GLU A 122 -8.40 -2.20 -0.71
C GLU A 122 -8.99 -3.27 0.22
N LYS A 123 -8.78 -4.56 -0.07
CA LYS A 123 -9.30 -5.65 0.76
C LYS A 123 -8.67 -5.70 2.15
N LEU A 124 -7.38 -5.41 2.26
CA LEU A 124 -6.73 -5.30 3.56
C LEU A 124 -7.27 -4.09 4.35
N LEU A 125 -7.48 -2.95 3.71
CA LEU A 125 -8.07 -1.77 4.38
C LEU A 125 -9.50 -2.02 4.87
N GLU A 126 -10.35 -2.65 4.04
CA GLU A 126 -11.68 -3.09 4.46
C GLU A 126 -11.59 -3.94 5.74
N LYS A 127 -10.69 -4.93 5.75
CA LYS A 127 -10.50 -5.82 6.91
C LYS A 127 -9.97 -5.12 8.14
N ILE A 128 -9.02 -4.20 7.96
CA ILE A 128 -8.45 -3.39 9.04
C ILE A 128 -9.56 -2.53 9.67
N PHE A 129 -10.36 -1.85 8.86
CA PHE A 129 -11.44 -1.00 9.36
C PHE A 129 -12.59 -1.79 10.00
N GLU A 130 -12.90 -3.00 9.54
CA GLU A 130 -13.83 -3.90 10.24
C GLU A 130 -13.38 -4.18 11.68
N VAL A 131 -12.08 -4.40 11.90
CA VAL A 131 -11.52 -4.66 13.23
C VAL A 131 -11.56 -3.43 14.13
N TYR A 132 -11.38 -2.22 13.59
CA TYR A 132 -11.42 -0.97 14.37
C TYR A 132 -12.84 -0.43 14.61
N SER A 133 -13.84 -0.87 13.85
CA SER A 133 -15.23 -0.41 13.99
C SER A 133 -16.09 -1.30 14.90
N GLY A 134 -15.56 -2.44 15.35
CA GLY A 134 -16.20 -3.38 16.27
C GLY A 134 -15.68 -3.25 17.70
#